data_AF-A0A2A9CGP1-F1
#
_entry.id   AF-A0A2A9CGP1-F1
#
_cell.length_a   1.000
_cell.length_b   1.000
_cell.length_c   1.000
_cell.angle_alpha   90.00
_cell.angle_beta   90.00
_cell.angle_gamma   90.00
#
_symmetry.space_group_name_H-M   'P 1'
#
loop_
_entity.id
_entity.type
_entity.pdbx_description
1 polymer ?
#
loop_
_entity_poly.entity_id
_entity_poly.type
_entity_poly.pdbx_seq_one_letter_code
_entity_poly.pdbx_strand_id
1 'polypeptide(L)' 'MKWVLGIGLGAVTVIWLAMEIATVDDKGKGFGSYSKAFKKSLIGVISLFVVAGVIYYGLIY' A
#
# COMPACT_ATOMS: atom_id res chain seq x y z
N MET A 1 -19.98 10.68 -5.96
CA MET A 1 -18.74 11.10 -6.66
C MET A 1 -17.55 11.31 -5.74
N LYS A 2 -17.65 12.05 -4.61
CA LYS A 2 -16.53 12.25 -3.67
C LYS A 2 -15.92 10.94 -3.11
N TRP A 3 -16.75 9.91 -2.90
CA TRP A 3 -16.31 8.59 -2.45
C TRP A 3 -15.38 7.86 -3.42
N VAL A 4 -15.60 8.01 -4.73
CA VAL A 4 -14.74 7.39 -5.76
C VAL A 4 -13.34 8.01 -5.73
N LEU A 5 -13.25 9.32 -5.51
CA LEU A 5 -11.97 10.02 -5.36
C LEU A 5 -11.23 9.56 -4.10
N GLY A 6 -11.93 9.36 -2.98
CA GLY A 6 -11.32 8.85 -1.75
C GLY A 6 -10.76 7.43 -1.88
N ILE A 7 -11.52 6.52 -2.49
CA ILE A 7 -11.07 5.15 -2.74
C ILE A 7 -9.92 5.15 -3.76
N GLY A 8 -10.01 5.96 -4.81
CA GLY A 8 -8.96 6.11 -5.81
C GLY A 8 -7.64 6.61 -5.23
N LEU A 9 -7.69 7.65 -4.39
CA LEU A 9 -6.52 8.16 -3.68
C LEU A 9 -5.91 7.11 -2.76
N GLY A 10 -6.74 6.42 -1.96
CA GLY A 10 -6.25 5.36 -1.08
C GLY A 10 -5.54 4.24 -1.85
N ALA A 11 -6.12 3.78 -2.95
CA ALA A 11 -5.50 2.77 -3.80
C ALA A 11 -4.17 3.23 -4.40
N VAL A 12 -4.10 4.46 -4.91
CA VAL A 12 -2.85 5.03 -5.45
C VAL A 12 -1.78 5.13 -4.37
N THR A 13 -2.13 5.58 -3.16
CA THR A 13 -1.18 5.68 -2.03
C THR A 13 -0.66 4.31 -1.62
N VAL A 14 -1.53 3.30 -1.52
CA VAL A 14 -1.13 1.91 -1.21
C VAL A 14 -0.15 1.37 -2.25
N ILE A 15 -0.46 1.55 -3.53
CA ILE A 15 0.40 1.10 -4.63
C ILE A 15 1.76 1.82 -4.58
N TRP A 16 1.74 3.14 -4.42
CA TRP A 16 2.96 3.96 -4.38
C TRP A 16 3.88 3.55 -3.22
N LEU A 17 3.34 3.41 -2.00
CA LEU A 17 4.11 2.94 -0.84
C LEU A 17 4.63 1.51 -1.03
N ALA A 18 3.81 0.61 -1.59
CA ALA A 18 4.24 -0.75 -1.85
C ALA A 18 5.39 -0.81 -2.88
N MET A 19 5.38 0.06 -3.89
CA MET A 19 6.47 0.18 -4.87
C MET A 19 7.74 0.73 -4.21
N GLU A 20 7.64 1.74 -3.35
CA GLU A 20 8.78 2.32 -2.66
C GLU A 20 9.47 1.29 -1.75
N ILE A 21 8.71 0.58 -0.92
CA ILE A 21 9.24 -0.47 -0.04
C ILE A 21 9.87 -1.60 -0.87
N ALA A 22 9.22 -2.01 -1.96
CA ALA A 22 9.76 -3.04 -2.84
C ALA A 22 11.08 -2.62 -3.51
N THR A 23 11.21 -1.35 -3.88
CA THR A 23 12.44 -0.81 -4.47
C THR A 23 13.60 -0.84 -3.46
N VAL A 24 13.31 -0.49 -2.20
CA VAL A 24 14.29 -0.53 -1.11
C VAL A 24 14.68 -1.96 -0.73
N ASP A 25 13.73 -2.91 -0.71
CA ASP A 25 13.95 -4.31 -0.36
C ASP A 25 14.68 -5.09 -1.47
N ASP A 26 14.36 -4.81 -2.73
CA ASP A 26 14.97 -5.50 -3.87
C ASP A 26 16.45 -5.16 -4.07
N LYS A 27 16.86 -3.92 -3.77
CA LYS A 27 18.24 -3.42 -3.96
C LYS A 27 18.84 -3.72 -5.35
N GLY A 28 18.01 -3.81 -6.39
CA GLY A 28 18.44 -4.05 -7.77
C GLY A 28 18.74 -5.51 -8.12
N LYS A 29 18.15 -6.48 -7.41
CA LYS A 29 18.25 -7.92 -7.73
C LYS A 29 17.46 -8.35 -8.97
N GLY A 30 16.75 -7.41 -9.61
CA GLY A 30 16.12 -7.58 -10.92
C GLY A 30 14.61 -7.81 -10.83
N PHE A 31 13.95 -7.87 -12.00
CA PHE A 31 12.49 -7.79 -12.10
C PHE A 31 11.73 -8.91 -11.37
N GLY A 32 12.25 -10.14 -11.39
CA GLY A 32 11.63 -11.28 -10.70
C GLY A 32 11.65 -11.14 -9.17
N SER A 33 12.76 -10.62 -8.62
CA SER A 33 12.92 -10.35 -7.20
C SER A 33 12.05 -9.15 -6.79
N TYR A 34 12.02 -8.09 -7.60
CA TYR A 34 11.15 -6.93 -7.39
C TYR A 34 9.67 -7.30 -7.33
N SER A 35 9.18 -8.13 -8.25
CA SER A 35 7.76 -8.56 -8.26
C SER A 35 7.38 -9.31 -6.98
N LYS A 36 8.29 -10.14 -6.46
CA LYS A 36 8.09 -10.85 -5.19
C LYS A 36 8.09 -9.90 -4.00
N ALA A 37 9.04 -8.96 -3.96
CA ALA A 37 9.13 -7.92 -2.93
C ALA A 37 7.90 -6.99 -2.95
N PHE A 38 7.43 -6.61 -4.14
CA PHE A 38 6.23 -5.79 -4.35
C PHE A 38 4.98 -6.49 -3.83
N LYS A 39 4.73 -7.76 -4.19
CA LYS A 39 3.57 -8.50 -3.67
C LYS A 39 3.60 -8.63 -2.15
N LYS A 40 4.78 -8.91 -1.57
CA LYS A 40 4.95 -8.98 -0.12
C LYS A 40 4.66 -7.62 0.54
N SER A 41 5.21 -6.55 -0.01
CA SER A 41 5.03 -5.19 0.49
C SER A 41 3.59 -4.72 0.36
N LEU A 42 2.94 -5.03 -0.77
CA LEU A 42 1.54 -4.68 -1.04
C LEU A 42 0.59 -5.26 -0.01
N ILE A 43 0.76 -6.53 0.36
CA ILE A 43 -0.04 -7.17 1.43
C ILE A 43 0.17 -6.42 2.75
N GLY A 44 1.42 -6.12 3.12
CA GLY A 44 1.73 -5.39 4.35
C GLY A 44 1.11 -3.98 4.39
N VAL A 45 1.21 -3.22 3.29
CA VAL A 45 0.65 -1.87 3.19
C VAL A 45 -0.87 -1.89 3.21
N ILE A 46 -1.52 -2.85 2.54
CA ILE A 46 -2.98 -3.02 2.59
C ILE A 46 -3.44 -3.30 4.03
N SER A 47 -2.75 -4.19 4.76
CA SER A 47 -3.09 -4.47 6.16
C SER A 47 -2.99 -3.22 7.03
N LEU A 48 -1.93 -2.43 6.87
CA LEU A 48 -1.77 -1.15 7.58
C LEU A 48 -2.87 -0.15 7.20
N PHE A 49 -3.23 -0.07 5.91
CA PHE A 49 -4.28 0.83 5.42
C PHE A 49 -5.66 0.47 6.01
N VAL A 50 -6.00 -0.82 6.09
CA VAL A 50 -7.24 -1.29 6.71
C VAL A 50 -7.25 -0.97 8.20
N VAL A 51 -6.16 -1.23 8.94
CA VAL A 51 -6.07 -0.90 10.36
C VAL A 51 -6.21 0.61 10.59
N ALA A 52 -5.54 1.43 9.78
CA ALA A 52 -5.67 2.89 9.84
C ALA A 52 -7.10 3.34 9.57
N GLY A 53 -7.78 2.73 8.59
CA GLY A 53 -9.19 2.99 8.29
C GLY A 53 -10.11 2.65 9.47
N VAL A 54 -9.92 1.47 10.09
CA VAL A 54 -10.70 1.05 11.26
C VAL A 54 -10.48 1.98 12.44
N ILE A 55 -9.24 2.40 12.71
CA ILE A 55 -8.93 3.35 13.77
C ILE A 55 -9.59 4.71 13.49
N TYR A 56 -9.46 5.22 12.26
CA TYR A 56 -10.01 6.51 11.89
C TYR A 56 -11.53 6.55 12.02
N TYR A 57 -12.23 5.54 11.49
CA TYR A 57 -13.69 5.49 11.53
C TYR A 57 -14.28 4.94 12.83
N GLY A 58 -13.50 4.21 13.63
CA GLY A 58 -13.98 3.57 14.86
C GLY A 58 -13.64 4.31 16.14
N LEU A 59 -12.57 5.12 16.15
CA LEU A 59 -12.08 5.81 17.35
C LEU A 59 -12.04 7.33 17.24
N ILE A 60 -11.93 7.87 16.02
CA ILE A 60 -11.74 9.31 15.81
C ILE A 60 -13.02 9.97 15.29
N TYR A 61 -13.70 9.32 14.36
CA TYR A 61 -14.98 9.75 13.82
C TYR A 61 -16.15 9.16 14.62
#